data_AF-A0A0G1TZC0-F1
#
_entry.id   AF-A0A0G1TZC0-F1
#
_cell.length_a   1.000
_cell.length_b   1.000
_cell.length_c   1.000
_cell.angle_alpha   90.00
_cell.angle_beta   90.00
_cell.angle_gamma   90.00
#
_symmetry.space_group_name_H-M   'P 1'
#
loop_
_entity.id
_entity.type
_entity.pdbx_description
1 polymer ?
#
loop_
_entity_poly.entity_id
_entity_poly.type
_entity_poly.pdbx_seq_one_letter_code
_entity_poly.pdbx_strand_id
1 'polypeptide(L)'
;MKIPLIWLKDYVEIEKSPREVADSFTKIGLMLDKPVGEDQVLDLEQRLNRSDLLSILGCARDYAVFENLKLKAPKIKLNKTLPADLKSKIEIKVNTPAVRRFNTGYPKGSDCTASTASIILLISATSSWLNMVKQPTRRTSPN
;
A
#
# COMPACT_ATOMS: atom_id res chain seq x y z
N MET A 1 0.46 -11.63 2.86
CA MET A 1 0.63 -10.17 2.81
C MET A 1 0.91 -9.72 4.23
N LYS A 2 1.93 -8.88 4.43
CA LYS A 2 2.38 -8.55 5.78
C LYS A 2 1.78 -7.23 6.23
N ILE A 3 1.02 -7.26 7.32
CA ILE A 3 0.38 -6.09 7.93
C ILE A 3 0.94 -5.91 9.34
N PRO A 4 1.78 -4.89 9.56
CA PRO A 4 2.19 -4.50 10.91
C PRO A 4 1.00 -3.96 11.70
N LEU A 5 0.75 -4.50 12.90
CA LEU A 5 -0.33 -4.02 13.77
C LEU A 5 -0.16 -2.55 14.17
N ILE A 6 1.09 -2.08 14.27
CA ILE A 6 1.42 -0.67 14.51
C ILE A 6 0.77 0.26 13.47
N TRP A 7 0.79 -0.11 12.19
CA TRP A 7 0.20 0.69 11.11
C TRP A 7 -1.32 0.53 11.05
N LEU A 8 -1.84 -0.62 11.47
CA LEU A 8 -3.29 -0.83 11.53
C LEU A 8 -3.94 0.08 12.59
N LYS A 9 -3.24 0.30 13.72
CA LYS A 9 -3.67 1.19 14.81
C LYS A 9 -3.80 2.67 14.39
N ASP A 10 -3.12 3.09 13.33
CA ASP A 10 -3.26 4.45 12.80
C ASP A 10 -4.66 4.69 12.21
N TYR A 11 -5.31 3.63 11.73
CA TYR A 11 -6.60 3.70 11.05
C TYR A 11 -7.77 3.23 11.92
N VAL A 12 -7.55 2.39 12.93
CA VAL A 12 -8.60 1.82 13.79
C VAL A 12 -8.12 1.72 15.24
N GLU A 13 -9.00 1.97 16.21
CA GLU A 13 -8.71 1.77 17.63
C GLU A 13 -8.77 0.27 17.97
N ILE A 14 -7.60 -0.33 18.22
CA ILE A 14 -7.48 -1.76 18.51
C ILE A 14 -7.11 -1.94 19.98
N GLU A 15 -8.04 -2.49 20.75
CA GLU A 15 -7.84 -2.87 22.15
C GLU A 15 -7.46 -4.35 22.31
N LYS A 16 -7.74 -5.16 21.29
CA LYS A 16 -7.57 -6.62 21.29
C LYS A 16 -6.11 -7.04 21.14
N SER A 17 -5.81 -8.25 21.60
CA SER A 17 -4.50 -8.87 21.42
C SER A 17 -4.21 -9.20 19.94
N PRO A 18 -2.94 -9.29 19.53
CA PRO A 18 -2.55 -9.64 18.16
C PRO A 18 -3.21 -10.93 17.63
N ARG A 19 -3.43 -11.92 18.52
CA ARG A 19 -4.08 -13.19 18.17
C ARG A 19 -5.56 -13.00 17.88
N GLU A 20 -6.28 -12.27 18.73
CA GLU A 20 -7.71 -11.99 18.53
C GLU A 20 -7.96 -11.16 17.27
N VAL A 21 -7.06 -10.22 16.96
CA VAL A 21 -7.11 -9.46 15.70
C VAL A 21 -6.97 -10.41 14.51
N ALA A 22 -6.04 -11.36 14.58
CA ALA A 22 -5.85 -12.35 13.52
C ALA A 22 -7.04 -13.32 13.38
N ASP A 23 -7.66 -13.72 14.48
CA ASP A 23 -8.89 -14.51 14.47
C ASP A 23 -10.04 -13.76 13.79
N SER A 24 -10.12 -12.46 14.02
CA SER A 24 -11.11 -11.58 13.38
C SER A 24 -10.88 -11.49 11.87
N PHE A 25 -9.63 -11.33 11.43
CA PHE A 25 -9.29 -11.40 10.00
C PHE A 25 -9.62 -12.76 9.38
N THR A 26 -9.38 -13.85 10.10
CA THR A 26 -9.75 -15.19 9.65
C THR A 26 -11.26 -15.32 9.44
N LYS A 27 -12.08 -14.74 10.33
CA LYS A 27 -13.54 -14.67 10.18
C LYS A 27 -13.99 -13.79 9.01
N ILE A 28 -13.24 -12.72 8.70
CA ILE A 28 -13.46 -11.87 7.51
C ILE A 28 -13.11 -12.63 6.21
N GLY A 29 -12.38 -13.75 6.30
CA GLY A 29 -11.93 -14.55 5.16
C GLY A 29 -10.48 -14.31 4.75
N LEU A 30 -9.71 -13.59 5.57
CA LEU A 30 -8.26 -13.40 5.44
C LEU A 30 -7.54 -14.28 6.46
N MET A 31 -7.17 -15.49 6.05
CA MET A 31 -6.48 -16.44 6.92
C MET A 31 -5.03 -16.02 7.18
N LEU A 32 -4.48 -16.41 8.33
CA LEU A 32 -3.05 -16.33 8.57
C LEU A 32 -2.30 -17.40 7.78
N ASP A 33 -1.24 -17.00 7.10
CA ASP A 33 -0.26 -17.91 6.50
C ASP A 33 0.76 -18.38 7.54
N LYS A 34 1.07 -17.53 8.54
CA LYS A 34 2.04 -17.81 9.60
C LYS A 34 1.51 -17.40 10.97
N PRO A 35 1.94 -18.07 12.05
CA PRO A 35 1.59 -17.64 13.40
C PRO A 35 2.13 -16.23 13.66
N VAL A 36 1.41 -15.46 14.48
CA VAL A 36 1.81 -14.12 14.87
C VAL A 36 3.08 -14.19 15.72
N GLY A 37 4.18 -13.62 15.21
CA GLY A 37 5.46 -13.52 15.92
C GLY A 37 5.53 -12.33 16.88
N GLU A 38 6.69 -12.15 17.51
CA GLU A 38 6.96 -11.05 18.46
C GLU A 38 6.89 -9.66 17.82
N ASP A 39 7.19 -9.57 16.52
CA ASP A 39 7.20 -8.32 15.74
C ASP A 39 5.80 -7.71 15.52
N GLN A 40 4.73 -8.37 16.00
CA GLN A 40 3.33 -7.93 15.83
C GLN A 40 2.94 -7.70 14.36
N VAL A 41 3.50 -8.50 13.45
CA VAL A 41 3.18 -8.49 12.03
C VAL A 41 2.27 -9.67 11.70
N LEU A 42 1.12 -9.39 11.08
CA LEU A 42 0.19 -10.39 10.58
C LEU A 42 0.56 -10.76 9.15
N ASP A 43 0.83 -12.03 8.86
CA ASP A 43 0.99 -12.51 7.48
C ASP A 43 -0.34 -13.11 7.00
N LEU A 44 -1.13 -12.31 6.28
CA LEU A 44 -2.47 -12.68 5.81
C LEU A 44 -2.44 -13.22 4.37
N GLU A 45 -3.03 -14.38 4.13
CA GLU A 45 -3.20 -14.91 2.78
C GLU A 45 -4.44 -14.31 2.11
N GLN A 46 -4.24 -13.71 0.93
CA GLN A 46 -5.35 -13.18 0.15
C GLN A 46 -5.80 -14.19 -0.90
N ARG A 47 -6.88 -14.93 -0.61
CA ARG A 47 -7.52 -15.86 -1.56
C ARG A 47 -8.63 -15.20 -2.38
N LEU A 48 -9.10 -14.04 -1.95
CA LEU A 48 -10.23 -13.36 -2.57
C LEU A 48 -9.73 -12.49 -3.73
N ASN A 49 -10.51 -12.43 -4.81
CA ASN A 49 -10.30 -11.46 -5.89
C ASN A 49 -10.77 -10.05 -5.45
N ARG A 50 -10.22 -9.57 -4.33
CA ARG A 50 -10.53 -8.28 -3.70
C ARG A 50 -9.26 -7.45 -3.59
N SER A 51 -9.00 -6.62 -4.59
CA SER A 51 -7.82 -5.77 -4.66
C SER A 51 -7.74 -4.74 -3.53
N ASP A 52 -8.87 -4.31 -2.97
CA ASP A 52 -8.93 -3.32 -1.88
C ASP A 52 -8.16 -3.78 -0.64
N LEU A 53 -8.20 -5.09 -0.35
CA LEU A 53 -7.59 -5.73 0.81
C LEU A 53 -6.07 -5.91 0.66
N LEU A 54 -5.47 -5.52 -0.47
CA LEU A 54 -4.01 -5.49 -0.63
C LEU A 54 -3.38 -4.22 -0.03
N SER A 55 -4.20 -3.36 0.60
CA SER A 55 -3.78 -2.14 1.27
C SER A 55 -4.13 -2.18 2.76
N ILE A 56 -3.30 -1.54 3.59
CA ILE A 56 -3.56 -1.42 5.04
C ILE A 56 -4.88 -0.71 5.30
N LEU A 57 -5.20 0.32 4.51
CA LEU A 57 -6.46 1.05 4.62
C LEU A 57 -7.68 0.16 4.30
N GLY A 58 -7.57 -0.70 3.30
CA GLY A 58 -8.63 -1.67 2.99
C GLY A 58 -8.83 -2.70 4.09
N CYS A 59 -7.75 -3.24 4.63
CA CYS A 59 -7.81 -4.15 5.78
C CYS A 59 -8.37 -3.47 7.03
N ALA A 60 -7.95 -2.24 7.31
CA ALA A 60 -8.48 -1.42 8.38
C ALA A 60 -9.98 -1.17 8.23
N ARG A 61 -10.45 -0.91 7.00
CA ARG A 61 -11.87 -0.70 6.71
C ARG A 61 -12.70 -1.95 7.00
N ASP A 62 -12.27 -3.11 6.52
CA ASP A 62 -12.99 -4.37 6.74
C ASP A 62 -12.98 -4.76 8.23
N TYR A 63 -11.83 -4.61 8.90
CA TYR A 63 -11.72 -4.84 10.33
C TYR A 63 -12.62 -3.89 11.14
N ALA A 64 -12.64 -2.60 10.79
CA ALA A 64 -13.50 -1.61 11.45
C ALA A 64 -14.99 -1.97 11.31
N VAL A 65 -15.43 -2.41 10.13
CA VAL A 65 -16.82 -2.84 9.93
C VAL A 65 -17.12 -4.11 10.75
N PHE A 66 -16.21 -5.09 10.75
CA PHE A 66 -16.40 -6.34 11.48
C PHE A 66 -16.51 -6.14 13.00
N GLU A 67 -15.69 -5.24 13.56
CA GLU A 67 -15.68 -4.93 14.99
C GLU A 67 -16.63 -3.78 15.39
N ASN A 68 -17.39 -3.24 14.43
CA ASN A 68 -18.26 -2.07 14.62
C ASN A 68 -17.52 -0.85 15.19
N LEU A 69 -16.30 -0.62 14.70
CA LEU A 69 -15.41 0.48 15.08
C LEU A 69 -15.45 1.59 14.02
N LYS A 70 -15.04 2.80 14.44
CA LYS A 70 -14.93 3.95 13.54
C LYS A 70 -13.59 3.95 12.80
N LEU A 71 -13.63 4.02 11.48
CA LEU A 71 -12.43 4.15 10.64
C LEU A 71 -11.86 5.58 10.68
N LYS A 72 -10.58 5.72 11.02
CA LYS A 72 -9.79 6.96 10.93
C LYS A 72 -9.18 7.09 9.54
N ALA A 73 -9.99 7.51 8.56
CA ALA A 73 -9.51 7.73 7.21
C ALA A 73 -8.55 8.94 7.13
N PRO A 74 -7.46 8.87 6.33
CA PRO A 74 -6.54 9.99 6.18
C PRO A 74 -7.25 11.17 5.49
N LYS A 75 -7.13 12.37 6.06
CA LYS A 75 -7.70 13.58 5.48
C LYS A 75 -6.86 14.03 4.29
N ILE A 76 -7.38 13.81 3.08
CA ILE A 76 -6.76 14.32 1.84
C ILE A 76 -7.18 15.78 1.66
N LYS A 77 -6.25 16.71 1.93
CA LYS A 77 -6.43 18.12 1.57
C LYS A 77 -6.10 18.27 0.09
N LEU A 78 -7.12 18.25 -0.76
CA LEU A 78 -6.97 18.69 -2.13
C LEU A 78 -6.85 20.21 -2.11
N ASN A 79 -5.65 20.74 -2.30
CA ASN A 79 -5.50 22.16 -2.60
C ASN A 79 -6.29 22.41 -3.88
N LYS A 80 -7.28 23.32 -3.82
CA LYS A 80 -7.99 23.77 -5.02
C LYS A 80 -6.94 24.10 -6.07
N THR A 81 -7.09 23.51 -7.25
CA THR A 81 -6.21 23.75 -8.39
C THR A 81 -6.12 25.26 -8.60
N LEU A 82 -4.97 25.85 -8.28
CA LEU A 82 -4.65 27.19 -8.75
C LEU A 82 -4.78 27.13 -10.28
N PRO A 83 -5.41 28.13 -10.94
CA PRO A 83 -5.57 28.12 -12.38
C PRO A 83 -4.21 27.81 -13.01
N ALA A 84 -4.16 26.71 -13.76
CA ALA A 84 -2.91 26.17 -14.27
C ALA A 84 -2.24 27.23 -15.17
N ASP A 85 -1.09 27.71 -14.73
CA ASP A 85 -0.26 28.62 -15.52
C ASP A 85 0.11 27.92 -16.84
N LEU A 86 -0.37 28.46 -17.96
CA LEU A 86 -0.37 27.78 -19.28
C LEU A 86 1.02 27.34 -19.74
N LYS A 87 2.08 27.96 -19.21
CA LYS A 87 3.50 27.65 -19.48
C LYS A 87 3.97 26.29 -18.92
N SER A 88 3.22 25.66 -18.03
CA SER A 88 3.60 24.39 -17.37
C SER A 88 2.82 23.17 -17.84
N LYS A 89 2.15 23.27 -19.01
CA LYS A 89 1.43 22.13 -19.60
C LYS A 89 2.43 21.20 -20.30
N ILE A 90 2.49 19.96 -19.85
CA ILE A 90 3.20 18.87 -20.52
C ILE A 90 2.19 18.14 -21.41
N GLU A 91 2.42 18.13 -22.72
CA GLU A 91 1.60 17.35 -23.65
C GLU A 91 1.94 15.86 -23.51
N ILE A 92 0.93 15.03 -23.23
CA ILE A 92 1.11 13.59 -23.11
C ILE A 92 0.17 12.91 -24.12
N LYS A 93 0.75 12.22 -25.09
CA LYS A 93 0.03 11.43 -26.09
C LYS A 93 0.14 9.95 -25.74
N VAL A 94 -0.99 9.32 -25.45
CA VAL A 94 -1.07 7.88 -25.24
C VAL A 94 -1.56 7.25 -26.53
N ASN A 95 -0.65 6.66 -27.32
CA ASN A 95 -0.97 6.07 -28.61
C ASN A 95 -1.11 4.54 -28.52
N THR A 96 -1.92 4.04 -27.59
CA THR A 96 -2.18 2.60 -27.45
C THR A 96 -3.64 2.33 -27.10
N PRO A 97 -4.27 1.27 -27.65
CA PRO A 97 -5.66 0.93 -27.35
C PRO A 97 -5.84 0.29 -25.97
N ALA A 98 -4.75 -0.12 -25.30
CA ALA A 98 -4.79 -0.81 -24.02
C ALA A 98 -5.13 0.11 -22.82
N VAL A 99 -4.81 1.40 -22.91
CA VAL A 99 -5.02 2.36 -21.82
C VAL A 99 -6.24 3.22 -22.11
N ARG A 100 -7.33 2.98 -21.38
CA ARG A 100 -8.57 3.78 -21.51
C ARG A 100 -8.55 5.10 -20.74
N ARG A 101 -7.74 5.20 -19.70
CA ARG A 101 -7.65 6.39 -18.85
C ARG A 101 -6.22 6.59 -18.36
N PHE A 102 -5.71 7.80 -18.53
CA PHE A 102 -4.42 8.22 -18.03
C PHE A 102 -4.61 9.54 -17.26
N ASN A 103 -4.46 9.49 -15.94
CA ASN A 103 -4.50 10.68 -15.08
C ASN A 103 -3.08 11.02 -14.66
N THR A 104 -2.74 12.30 -14.68
CA THR A 104 -1.41 12.82 -14.30
C THR A 104 -1.63 14.01 -13.38
N GLY A 105 -0.84 14.09 -12.33
CA GLY A 105 -0.83 15.21 -11.39
C GLY A 105 0.59 15.72 -11.26
N TYR A 106 0.79 17.02 -11.42
CA TYR A 106 2.07 17.68 -11.19
C TYR A 106 1.96 18.53 -9.91
N PRO A 107 2.51 18.09 -8.77
CA PRO A 107 2.54 18.91 -7.56
C PRO A 107 3.55 20.06 -7.77
N LYS A 108 3.07 21.30 -7.81
CA LYS A 108 3.91 22.50 -7.91
C LYS A 108 4.14 23.05 -6.50
N GLY A 109 5.39 23.23 -6.09
CA GLY A 109 5.76 23.91 -4.84
C GLY A 109 5.80 23.05 -3.56
N SER A 110 6.24 21.79 -3.64
CA SER A 110 6.58 21.05 -2.42
C SER A 110 7.97 21.46 -1.92
N ASP A 111 8.05 22.15 -0.80
CA ASP A 111 9.32 22.34 -0.09
C ASP A 111 9.85 20.97 0.34
N CYS A 112 10.95 20.55 -0.27
CA CYS A 112 11.55 19.24 -0.07
C CYS A 112 12.34 19.21 1.26
N THR A 113 11.67 19.17 2.40
CA THR A 113 12.33 18.88 3.69
C THR A 113 12.11 17.42 4.08
N ALA A 114 13.22 16.67 4.17
CA ALA A 114 13.46 15.35 4.79
C ALA A 114 12.49 14.17 4.54
N SER A 115 11.16 14.36 4.54
CA SER A 115 10.17 13.27 4.42
C SER A 115 10.06 12.69 2.99
N THR A 116 10.30 13.53 1.97
CA THR A 116 10.34 13.08 0.57
C THR A 116 11.57 12.22 0.28
N ALA A 117 12.67 12.40 1.00
CA ALA A 117 13.84 11.54 0.88
C ALA A 117 13.53 10.11 1.31
N SER A 118 12.75 9.91 2.38
CA SER A 118 12.30 8.58 2.83
C SER A 118 11.39 7.90 1.81
N ILE A 119 10.49 8.65 1.16
CA ILE A 119 9.60 8.12 0.11
C ILE A 119 10.39 7.76 -1.15
N ILE A 120 11.33 8.61 -1.57
CA ILE A 120 12.23 8.33 -2.70
C ILE A 120 13.13 7.12 -2.39
N LEU A 121 13.66 7.02 -1.17
CA LEU A 121 14.46 5.89 -0.72
C LEU A 121 13.64 4.59 -0.74
N LEU A 122 12.40 4.60 -0.23
CA LEU A 122 11.48 3.44 -0.27
C LEU A 122 11.14 3.00 -1.70
N ILE A 123 10.89 3.96 -2.61
CA ILE A 123 10.60 3.67 -4.03
C ILE A 123 11.87 3.15 -4.74
N SER A 124 13.05 3.68 -4.42
CA SER A 124 14.33 3.21 -4.97
C SER A 124 14.72 1.81 -4.44
N ALA A 125 14.44 1.52 -3.17
CA ALA A 125 14.74 0.23 -2.55
C ALA A 125 13.86 -0.89 -3.13
N THR A 126 12.58 -0.60 -3.38
CA THR A 126 11.65 -1.56 -4.00
C THR A 126 11.98 -1.83 -5.47
N SER A 127 12.43 -0.82 -6.22
CA SER A 127 12.83 -0.99 -7.63
C SER A 127 14.18 -1.70 -7.78
N SER A 128 15.15 -1.43 -6.89
CA SER A 128 16.42 -2.16 -6.87
C SER A 128 16.24 -3.64 -6.47
N TRP A 129 15.32 -3.92 -5.54
CA TRP A 129 14.96 -5.31 -5.17
C TRP A 129 14.25 -6.05 -6.31
N LEU A 130 13.34 -5.38 -7.04
CA LEU A 130 12.67 -5.96 -8.21
C LEU A 130 13.65 -6.31 -9.35
N ASN A 131 14.68 -5.49 -9.54
CA ASN A 131 15.75 -5.75 -10.52
C ASN A 131 16.68 -6.88 -10.08
N MET A 132 16.89 -7.07 -8.78
CA MET A 132 17.69 -8.16 -8.23
C MET A 132 16.97 -9.52 -8.35
N VAL A 133 15.64 -9.55 -8.16
CA VAL A 133 14.81 -10.77 -8.26
C VAL A 133 14.57 -11.21 -9.72
N LYS A 134 14.67 -10.30 -10.69
CA LYS A 134 14.50 -10.60 -12.14
C LYS A 134 15.74 -11.16 -12.83
N GLN A 135 16.87 -11.36 -12.14
CA GLN A 135 18.04 -12.03 -12.71
C GLN A 135 17.70 -13.51 -12.93
N PRO A 136 17.67 -14.03 -14.17
CA PRO A 136 17.45 -15.45 -14.39
C PRO A 136 18.66 -16.22 -13.83
N THR A 137 18.46 -17.00 -12.77
CA THR A 137 19.47 -17.96 -12.32
C THR A 137 19.64 -19.04 -13.39
N ARG A 138 20.49 -18.79 -14.39
CA ARG A 138 21.05 -19.86 -15.22
C ARG A 138 21.92 -20.72 -14.30
N ARG A 139 21.35 -21.83 -13.82
CA ARG A 139 22.15 -22.95 -13.30
C ARG A 139 22.86 -23.58 -14.49
N THR A 140 24.12 -23.25 -14.72
CA THR A 140 25.01 -24.08 -15.52
C THR A 140 25.45 -25.24 -14.65
N SER A 141 25.09 -26.47 -15.03
CA SER A 141 25.61 -27.69 -14.40
C SER A 141 27.10 -27.83 -14.71
N PRO A 142 27.95 -28.19 -13.73
CA PRO A 142 29.32 -28.55 -14.03
C PRO A 142 29.36 -29.96 -14.65
N ASN A 143 30.06 -30.07 -15.78
CA ASN A 143 30.62 -31.34 -16.26
C ASN A 143 31.93 -31.64 -15.51
#